data_AF-A0AA36FM60-F1
#
_entry.id   AF-A0AA36FM60-F1
#
_cell.length_a   1.000
_cell.length_b   1.000
_cell.length_c   1.000
_cell.angle_alpha   90.00
_cell.angle_beta   90.00
_cell.angle_gamma   90.00
#
_symmetry.space_group_name_H-M   'P 1'
#
loop_
_entity.id
_entity.type
_entity.pdbx_description
1 polymer ?
#
loop_
_entity_poly.entity_id
_entity_poly.type
_entity_poly.pdbx_seq_one_letter_code
_entity_poly.pdbx_strand_id
1 'polypeptide(L)' 'MRHLCGISLTQHKRINLEEKPYHCNICGKSFYQRGNFTTHTRVHGGEKPYHCDIIGESFPVSICLTRPKHTQTLEKTPFR' A
#
# COMPACT_ATOMS: atom_id res chain seq x y z
N MET A 1 -26.74 -5.40 14.00
CA MET A 1 -25.40 -5.99 13.82
C MET A 1 -24.41 -4.86 13.57
N ARG A 2 -23.58 -4.52 14.57
CA ARG A 2 -22.56 -3.45 14.43
C ARG A 2 -21.23 -4.11 14.11
N HIS A 3 -20.87 -4.19 12.84
CA HIS A 3 -19.52 -4.60 12.46
C HIS A 3 -18.55 -3.49 12.89
N LEU A 4 -17.68 -3.77 13.87
CA LEU A 4 -16.48 -2.97 14.15
C LEU A 4 -15.51 -3.19 12.99
N CYS A 5 -15.73 -2.47 11.89
CA CYS A 5 -14.84 -2.47 10.75
C CYS A 5 -13.73 -1.46 11.04
N GLY A 6 -12.46 -1.89 11.07
CA GLY A 6 -11.28 -1.05 11.37
C GLY A 6 -10.95 0.02 10.33
N ILE A 7 -11.89 0.35 9.45
CA ILE A 7 -11.82 1.40 8.45
C ILE A 7 -12.58 2.62 8.95
N SER A 8 -12.09 3.82 8.64
CA SER A 8 -12.75 5.05 9.06
C SER A 8 -14.17 5.15 8.48
N LEU A 9 -15.08 5.85 9.16
CA LEU A 9 -16.46 6.02 8.71
C LEU A 9 -16.55 6.57 7.27
N THR A 10 -15.64 7.48 6.91
CA THR A 10 -15.52 8.04 5.55
C THR A 10 -15.10 7.01 4.52
N GLN A 11 -14.23 6.07 4.88
CA GLN A 11 -13.85 4.96 4.00
C GLN A 11 -14.97 3.92 3.89
N HIS A 12 -15.62 3.60 5.01
CA HIS A 12 -16.77 2.70 5.03
C HIS A 12 -17.88 3.18 4.09
N LYS A 13 -18.20 4.48 4.13
CA LYS A 13 -19.14 5.10 3.19
C LYS A 13 -18.73 4.93 1.72
N ARG A 14 -17.45 5.12 1.38
CA ARG A 14 -16.96 4.93 0.00
C ARG A 14 -17.10 3.50 -0.50
N ILE A 15 -16.87 2.50 0.36
CA ILE A 15 -17.05 1.09 0.00
C ILE A 15 -18.53 0.77 -0.26
N ASN A 16 -19.44 1.29 0.56
CA ASN A 16 -20.88 1.11 0.35
C ASN A 16 -21.38 1.72 -0.96
N LEU A 17 -20.72 2.77 -1.46
CA LEU A 17 -21.05 3.43 -2.74
C LEU A 17 -20.25 2.85 -3.92
N GLU A 18 -19.42 1.83 -3.69
CA GLU A 18 -18.45 1.28 -4.67
C GLU A 18 -17.51 2.33 -5.29
N GLU A 19 -17.39 3.50 -4.68
CA GLU A 19 -16.56 4.59 -5.18
C GLU A 19 -15.09 4.30 -4.93
N LYS A 20 -14.35 3.97 -5.99
CA LYS A 20 -12.90 3.75 -5.98
C LYS A 20 -12.19 4.91 -6.67
N PRO A 21 -11.89 6.00 -5.96
CA PRO A 21 -11.39 7.23 -6.58
C PRO A 21 -9.99 7.10 -7.20
N TYR A 22 -9.21 6.10 -6.80
CA TYR A 22 -7.84 5.92 -7.27
C TYR A 22 -7.78 4.83 -8.33
N HIS A 23 -7.55 5.19 -9.60
CA HIS A 23 -7.56 4.29 -10.74
C HIS A 23 -6.15 4.13 -11.32
N CYS A 24 -5.77 2.90 -11.63
CA CYS A 24 -4.54 2.59 -12.35
C CYS A 24 -4.78 2.70 -13.85
N ASN A 25 -4.07 3.61 -14.51
CA ASN A 25 -4.11 3.79 -15.96
C ASN A 25 -3.40 2.66 -16.74
N ILE A 26 -2.55 1.87 -16.09
CA ILE A 26 -1.80 0.77 -16.73
C ILE A 26 -2.66 -0.49 -16.86
N CYS A 27 -3.40 -0.87 -15.80
CA CYS A 27 -4.16 -2.12 -15.77
C CYS A 27 -5.65 -1.96 -15.44
N GLY A 28 -6.15 -0.73 -15.32
CA GLY A 28 -7.56 -0.43 -15.05
C GLY A 28 -8.05 -0.75 -13.64
N LYS A 29 -7.19 -1.21 -12.73
CA LYS A 29 -7.58 -1.53 -11.34
C LYS A 29 -7.83 -0.26 -10.54
N SER A 30 -8.91 -0.26 -9.75
CA SER A 30 -9.28 0.86 -8.89
C SER A 30 -9.21 0.51 -7.40
N PHE A 31 -8.90 1.50 -6.57
CA PHE A 31 -8.65 1.36 -5.12
C PHE A 31 -9.42 2.41 -4.32
N TYR A 32 -9.79 2.05 -3.08
CA TYR A 32 -10.46 2.95 -2.14
C TYR A 32 -9.51 3.88 -1.40
N GLN A 33 -8.26 3.45 -1.19
CA GLN A 33 -7.25 4.16 -0.42
C GLN A 33 -6.06 4.56 -1.30
N ARG A 34 -5.56 5.78 -1.09
CA ARG A 34 -4.37 6.28 -1.78
C ARG A 34 -3.14 5.41 -1.51
N GLY A 35 -2.92 4.99 -0.26
CA GLY A 35 -1.78 4.16 0.10
C GLY A 35 -1.72 2.86 -0.69
N ASN A 36 -2.85 2.15 -0.81
CA ASN A 36 -2.95 0.92 -1.60
C ASN A 36 -2.76 1.16 -3.10
N PHE A 37 -3.24 2.30 -3.61
CA PHE A 37 -2.99 2.69 -5.00
C PHE A 37 -1.49 2.96 -5.24
N THR A 38 -0.84 3.71 -4.35
CA THR A 38 0.59 4.03 -4.46
C THR A 38 1.47 2.78 -4.33
N THR A 39 1.15 1.84 -3.44
CA THR A 39 1.89 0.56 -3.39
C THR A 39 1.62 -0.30 -4.61
N HIS A 40 0.42 -0.23 -5.18
CA HIS A 40 0.09 -0.93 -6.42
C HIS A 40 0.89 -0.38 -7.62
N THR A 41 1.03 0.93 -7.78
CA THR A 41 1.75 1.52 -8.93
C THR A 41 3.22 1.11 -8.96
N ARG A 42 3.84 0.86 -7.81
CA ARG A 42 5.20 0.32 -7.70
C ARG A 42 5.38 -1.03 -8.38
N VAL A 43 4.34 -1.85 -8.46
CA VAL A 43 4.39 -3.16 -9.13
C VAL A 43 4.66 -3.00 -10.63
N HIS A 44 4.10 -1.96 -11.25
CA HIS A 44 4.33 -1.68 -12.67
C HIS A 44 5.71 -1.08 -12.94
N GLY A 45 6.23 -0.28 -12.00
CA GLY A 45 7.57 0.30 -12.07
C GLY A 45 8.69 -0.63 -11.58
N GLY A 46 8.37 -1.79 -11.00
CA GLY A 46 9.35 -2.68 -10.36
C GLY A 46 9.99 -2.11 -9.10
N GLU A 47 9.46 -1.03 -8.53
CA GLU A 47 10.03 -0.38 -7.34
C GLU A 47 9.85 -1.25 -6.09
N LYS A 48 10.95 -1.54 -5.41
CA LYS A 48 10.99 -2.37 -4.20
C LYS A 48 11.73 -1.66 -3.06
N PRO A 49 11.16 -0.58 -2.48
CA PRO A 49 11.85 0.26 -1.51
C PRO A 49 12.00 -0.39 -0.12
N TYR A 50 11.33 -1.51 0.14
CA TYR A 50 11.40 -2.19 1.43
C TYR A 50 12.30 -3.41 1.33
N HIS A 51 13.55 -3.28 1.77
CA HIS A 51 14.44 -4.43 1.92
C HIS A 51 14.18 -5.12 3.26
N CYS A 52 14.14 -6.45 3.24
CA CYS A 52 13.98 -7.27 4.43
C CYS A 52 15.26 -8.03 4.72
N ASP A 53 16.06 -7.55 5.68
CA ASP A 53 17.35 -8.19 6.02
C ASP A 53 17.19 -9.65 6.47
N ILE A 54 16.03 -10.01 7.05
CA ILE A 54 15.74 -11.37 7.50
C ILE A 54 15.62 -12.35 6.32
N ILE A 55 15.03 -11.90 5.21
CA ILE A 55 14.73 -12.74 4.04
C ILE A 55 15.75 -12.48 2.91
N GLY A 56 16.51 -11.38 2.99
CA GLY A 56 17.45 -10.94 1.96
C GLY A 56 16.75 -10.38 0.71
N GLU A 57 15.46 -10.07 0.78
CA GLU A 57 14.63 -9.74 -0.39
C GLU A 57 13.97 -8.38 -0.26
N SER A 58 13.76 -7.73 -1.41
CA SER A 58 13.12 -6.41 -1.50
C SER A 58 11.69 -6.51 -2.01
N PHE A 59 10.80 -5.70 -1.42
CA PHE A 59 9.35 -5.72 -1.68
C PHE A 59 8.78 -4.34 -1.98
N PRO A 60 7.69 -4.25 -2.77
CA PRO A 60 6.99 -2.99 -3.06
C PRO A 60 6.16 -2.47 -1.86
N VAL A 61 5.92 -3.32 -0.86
CA VAL A 61 5.17 -3.07 0.36
C VAL A 61 5.96 -3.52 1.59
N SER A 62 5.80 -2.82 2.72
CA SER A 62 6.43 -3.20 3.97
C SER A 62 5.75 -4.46 4.51
N ILE A 63 6.42 -5.61 4.37
CA ILE A 63 5.93 -6.91 4.85
C ILE A 63 6.70 -7.45 6.05
N CYS A 64 7.81 -6.82 6.45
CA CYS A 64 8.64 -7.29 7.54
C CYS A 64 7.95 -6.99 8.88
N LEU A 65 7.06 -7.90 9.29
CA LEU A 65 6.44 -7.92 10.60
C LEU A 65 7.38 -8.66 11.56
N THR A 66 8.25 -7.94 12.28
CA THR A 66 8.49 -8.06 13.75
C THR A 66 9.86 -7.54 14.23
N ARG A 67 9.76 -6.64 15.22
CA ARG A 67 10.69 -6.31 16.34
C ARG A 67 11.99 -5.49 16.10
N PRO A 68 12.40 -4.71 17.12
CA PRO A 68 13.00 -3.39 16.94
C PRO A 68 14.53 -3.46 17.01
N LYS A 69 15.22 -2.95 15.97
CA LYS A 69 16.47 -2.16 16.05
C LYS A 69 17.22 -1.99 14.73
N HIS A 70 16.84 -2.69 13.66
CA HIS A 70 17.39 -2.39 12.33
C HIS A 70 16.36 -1.63 11.52
N THR A 71 16.61 -0.32 11.46
CA THR A 71 15.94 0.67 10.62
C THR A 71 15.80 0.16 9.20
N GLN A 72 14.57 -0.04 8.73
CA GLN A 72 14.29 -0.03 7.29
C GLN A 72 14.68 1.38 6.81
N THR A 73 15.82 1.53 6.15
CA THR A 73 16.23 2.77 5.51
C THR A 73 15.17 3.14 4.48
N LEU A 74 14.30 4.08 4.86
CA LEU A 74 13.31 4.70 4.01
C LEU A 74 14.02 5.70 3.09
N GLU A 75 14.76 5.20 2.11
CA GLU A 75 15.12 6.02 0.96
C GLU A 75 13.88 6.16 0.07
N LYS A 76 13.10 7.20 0.38
CA LYS A 76 12.00 7.66 -0.48
C LYS A 76 12.63 8.21 -1.77
N THR A 77 12.88 7.36 -2.75
CA THR A 77 13.11 7.83 -4.12
C THR A 77 11.83 8.52 -4.60
N PRO A 78 11.89 9.78 -5.06
CA PRO A 78 10.72 10.46 -5.59
C PRO A 78 10.22 9.72 -6.82
N PHE A 79 8.90 9.53 -6.91
CA PHE A 79 8.26 9.20 -8.18
C PHE A 79 8.64 10.29 -9.19
N ARG A 80 9.38 9.93 -10.24
CA ARG A 80 9.65 10.81 -11.38
C ARG A 80 8.44 10.86 -12.30
#